data_AF-A0A8T3TFF1-F1
#
_entry.id   AF-A0A8T3TFF1-F1
#
_cell.length_a   1.000
_cell.length_b   1.000
_cell.length_c   1.000
_cell.angle_alpha   90.00
_cell.angle_beta   90.00
_cell.angle_gamma   90.00
#
_symmetry.space_group_name_H-M   'P 1'
#
loop_
_entity.id
_entity.type
_entity.pdbx_description
1 polymer ?
#
loop_
_entity_poly.entity_id
_entity_poly.type
_entity_poly.pdbx_seq_one_letter_code
_entity_poly.pdbx_strand_id
1 'polypeptide(L)' 'HTDPSVAAAQAVSIARDGRVRAHDGSMLEIRADTICIHGDTPGAAAIAKAVREALDAAGIEVRPLTRA' A
#
# COMPACT_ATOMS: atom_id res chain seq x y z
N HIS A 1 5.04 6.26 -5.26
CA HIS A 1 5.32 7.41 -4.36
C HIS A 1 6.68 7.24 -3.75
N THR A 2 7.50 8.30 -3.73
CA THR A 2 8.80 8.31 -3.02
C THR A 2 8.67 8.76 -1.57
N ASP A 3 7.53 9.35 -1.20
CA ASP A 3 7.19 9.70 0.18
C ASP A 3 6.59 8.48 0.91
N PRO A 4 7.17 8.02 2.04
CA PRO A 4 6.67 6.89 2.81
C PRO A 4 5.23 7.07 3.32
N SER A 5 4.85 8.28 3.74
CA SER A 5 3.53 8.56 4.29
C SER A 5 2.43 8.48 3.22
N VAL A 6 2.72 8.99 2.02
CA VAL A 6 1.81 8.93 0.88
C VAL A 6 1.63 7.48 0.41
N ALA A 7 2.72 6.71 0.35
CA ALA A 7 2.67 5.29 0.02
C ALA A 7 1.85 4.49 1.05
N ALA A 8 2.06 4.74 2.34
CA ALA A 8 1.34 4.10 3.42
C ALA A 8 -0.18 4.39 3.39
N ALA A 9 -0.56 5.66 3.24
CA ALA A 9 -1.96 6.06 3.12
C ALA A 9 -2.65 5.41 1.89
N GLN A 10 -1.95 5.35 0.76
CA GLN A 10 -2.46 4.68 -0.43
C GLN A 10 -2.63 3.18 -0.21
N ALA A 11 -1.67 2.50 0.43
CA ALA A 11 -1.76 1.07 0.70
C ALA A 11 -2.96 0.74 1.60
N VAL A 12 -3.20 1.53 2.65
CA VAL A 12 -4.37 1.39 3.53
C VAL A 12 -5.68 1.60 2.74
N SER A 13 -5.77 2.66 1.92
CA SER A 13 -6.94 2.93 1.08
C SER A 13 -7.25 1.78 0.10
N ILE A 14 -6.21 1.20 -0.51
CA ILE A 14 -6.38 0.06 -1.41
C ILE A 14 -6.87 -1.17 -0.64
N ALA A 15 -6.20 -1.52 0.47
CA ALA A 15 -6.49 -2.74 1.21
C ALA A 15 -7.83 -2.69 1.95
N ARG A 16 -8.22 -1.51 2.46
CA ARG A 16 -9.45 -1.33 3.24
C ARG A 16 -10.65 -1.01 2.37
N ASP A 17 -10.49 -0.03 1.47
CA ASP A 17 -11.60 0.62 0.78
C ASP A 17 -11.66 0.24 -0.70
N GLY A 18 -10.69 -0.52 -1.22
CA GLY A 18 -10.62 -0.88 -2.63
C GLY A 18 -10.48 0.33 -3.54
N ARG A 19 -9.79 1.39 -3.08
CA ARG A 19 -9.72 2.68 -3.77
C ARG A 19 -8.32 3.25 -3.85
N VAL A 20 -8.04 3.93 -4.96
CA VAL A 20 -6.78 4.67 -5.18
C VAL A 20 -7.06 6.02 -5.81
N ARG A 21 -6.28 7.04 -5.45
CA ARG A 21 -6.31 8.35 -6.10
C ARG A 21 -5.44 8.32 -7.34
N ALA A 22 -6.02 8.60 -8.51
CA ALA A 22 -5.29 8.76 -9.75
C ALA A 22 -4.50 10.08 -9.79
N HIS A 23 -3.57 10.20 -10.73
CA HIS A 23 -2.72 11.39 -10.87
C HIS A 23 -3.54 12.67 -11.15
N ASP A 24 -4.68 12.56 -11.82
CA ASP A 24 -5.59 13.69 -12.07
C ASP A 24 -6.48 14.05 -10.86
N GLY A 25 -6.31 13.34 -9.75
CA GLY A 25 -7.06 13.53 -8.51
C GLY A 25 -8.37 12.73 -8.43
N SER A 26 -8.81 12.08 -9.50
CA SER A 26 -9.99 11.21 -9.49
C SER A 26 -9.79 10.00 -8.57
N MET A 27 -10.89 9.45 -8.04
CA MET A 27 -10.86 8.23 -7.25
C MET A 27 -11.25 7.04 -8.12
N LEU A 28 -10.37 6.03 -8.18
CA LEU A 28 -10.59 4.79 -8.91
C LEU A 28 -10.87 3.65 -7.94
N GLU A 29 -11.82 2.79 -8.31
CA GLU A 29 -12.06 1.53 -7.64
C GLU A 29 -11.11 0.46 -8.19
N ILE A 30 -10.50 -0.31 -7.29
CA ILE A 30 -9.53 -1.35 -7.63
C ILE A 30 -9.74 -2.56 -6.73
N ARG A 31 -9.66 -3.74 -7.34
CA ARG A 31 -9.54 -5.01 -6.62
C ARG A 31 -8.08 -5.44 -6.65
N ALA A 32 -7.44 -5.47 -5.50
CA ALA A 32 -6.05 -5.89 -5.36
C ALA A 32 -5.94 -6.95 -4.26
N ASP A 33 -5.45 -8.13 -4.62
CA ASP A 33 -5.16 -9.21 -3.65
C ASP A 33 -3.76 -9.04 -3.05
N THR A 34 -2.87 -8.31 -3.73
CA THR A 34 -1.50 -8.02 -3.28
C THR A 34 -1.11 -6.59 -3.60
N ILE A 35 -0.21 -6.02 -2.80
CA ILE A 35 0.40 -4.70 -3.01
C ILE A 35 1.88 -4.91 -3.30
N CYS A 36 2.34 -4.45 -4.47
CA CYS A 36 3.75 -4.49 -4.83
C CYS A 36 4.50 -3.33 -4.16
N ILE A 37 5.67 -3.62 -3.58
CA ILE A 37 6.61 -2.62 -3.05
C ILE A 37 7.94 -2.85 -3.74
N HIS A 38 8.53 -1.81 -4.33
CA HIS A 38 9.82 -1.89 -5.00
C HIS A 38 10.97 -1.60 -4.02
N GLY A 39 12.07 -2.35 -4.16
CA GLY A 39 13.25 -2.30 -3.30
C GLY A 39 14.46 -1.61 -3.92
N ASP A 40 14.31 -1.01 -5.10
CA ASP A 40 15.38 -0.59 -6.00
C ASP A 40 15.76 0.90 -5.91
N THR A 41 15.00 1.69 -5.16
CA THR A 41 15.17 3.15 -5.05
C THR A 41 15.69 3.53 -3.65
N PRO A 42 16.54 4.56 -3.51
CA PRO A 42 16.90 5.11 -2.20
C PRO A 42 15.63 5.42 -1.36
N GLY A 43 15.61 4.94 -0.12
CA GLY A 43 14.44 5.09 0.76
C GLY A 43 13.37 4.00 0.62
N ALA A 44 13.53 3.02 -0.28
CA ALA A 44 12.59 1.91 -0.45
C ALA A 44 12.28 1.15 0.85
N ALA A 45 13.30 0.89 1.68
CA ALA A 45 13.11 0.23 2.98
C ALA A 45 12.24 1.06 3.94
N ALA A 46 12.38 2.40 3.91
CA ALA A 46 11.54 3.29 4.72
C ALA A 46 10.09 3.29 4.25
N ILE A 47 9.86 3.26 2.93
CA ILE A 47 8.54 3.10 2.33
C ILE A 47 7.92 1.77 2.76
N ALA A 48 8.65 0.66 2.61
CA ALA A 48 8.18 -0.67 3.00
C ALA A 48 7.81 -0.73 4.48
N LYS A 49 8.65 -0.14 5.35
CA LYS A 49 8.39 -0.03 6.78
C LYS A 49 7.11 0.76 7.08
N ALA A 50 6.98 1.96 6.51
CA ALA A 50 5.80 2.81 6.73
C ALA A 50 4.50 2.16 6.26
N VAL A 51 4.53 1.50 5.09
CA VAL A 51 3.38 0.74 4.59
C VAL A 51 3.01 -0.38 5.55
N ARG A 52 4.00 -1.15 6.03
CA ARG A 52 3.75 -2.25 6.97
C ARG A 52 3.13 -1.74 8.28
N GLU A 53 3.72 -0.72 8.89
CA GLU A 53 3.25 -0.14 10.15
C GLU A 53 1.84 0.43 10.02
N ALA A 54 1.52 1.08 8.90
CA ALA A 54 0.18 1.64 8.67
C ALA A 54 -0.90 0.56 8.46
N LEU A 55 -0.57 -0.54 7.76
CA LEU A 55 -1.47 -1.68 7.63
C LEU A 55 -1.73 -2.34 8.99
N ASP A 56 -0.68 -2.57 9.78
CA ASP A 56 -0.80 -3.13 11.13
C ASP A 56 -1.64 -2.21 12.05
N ALA A 57 -1.40 -0.89 12.01
CA ALA A 57 -2.16 0.10 12.78
C ALA A 57 -3.65 0.20 12.34
N ALA A 58 -3.94 -0.10 11.08
CA ALA A 58 -5.30 -0.20 10.55
C ALA A 58 -5.98 -1.54 10.85
N GLY A 59 -5.29 -2.48 11.52
CA GLY A 59 -5.80 -3.83 11.79
C GLY A 59 -5.85 -4.73 10.55
N ILE A 60 -5.06 -4.42 9.52
CA ILE A 60 -5.01 -5.16 8.26
C ILE A 60 -3.82 -6.11 8.31
N GLU A 61 -4.11 -7.41 8.37
CA GLU A 61 -3.09 -8.43 8.47
C GLU A 61 -2.39 -8.68 7.12
N VAL A 62 -1.06 -8.61 7.10
CA VAL A 62 -0.24 -8.95 5.93
C VAL A 62 0.17 -10.41 5.99
N ARG A 63 -0.26 -11.20 5.00
CA ARG A 63 0.08 -12.63 4.85
C ARG A 63 0.64 -12.95 3.47
N PRO A 64 1.46 -14.01 3.34
CA PRO A 64 1.83 -14.56 2.03
C PRO A 64 0.61 -15.01 1.25
N LEU A 65 0.64 -14.87 -0.07
CA LEU A 65 -0.35 -15.47 -0.94
C LEU A 65 -0.10 -16.98 -1.00
N THR A 66 -0.77 -17.74 -0.14
CA THR A 66 -0.78 -19.21 -0.22
C THR A 66 -1.78 -19.65 -1.27
N ARG A 67 -1.42 -20.61 -2.13
CA ARG A 67 -2.44 -21.34 -2.89
C ARG A 67 -3.24 -22.21 -1.91
N ALA A 68 -4.54 -22.30 -2.12
CA ALA A 68 -5.38 -23.29 -1.46
C ALA A 68 -4.96 -24.71 -1.89
#